data_AF-A0A8C6JBR1-F1
#
_entry.id   AF-A0A8C6JBR1-F1
#
_cell.length_a   1.000
_cell.length_b   1.000
_cell.length_c   1.000
_cell.angle_alpha   90.00
_cell.angle_beta   90.00
_cell.angle_gamma   90.00
#
_symmetry.space_group_name_H-M   'P 1'
#
loop_
_entity.id
_entity.type
_entity.pdbx_description
1 polymer ?
#
loop_
_entity_poly.entity_id
_entity_poly.type
_entity_poly.pdbx_seq_one_letter_code
_entity_poly.pdbx_strand_id
1 'polypeptide(L)'
;MHYYRYSNAEVSCWYKYLLFSYNIVFWLAGVAFLAAGLWAWSEKGVLSDLTKVTGLHGLDPVLLVLVVGIVMFTLGFAGCVGALRENICLLKFFCGAIVFIFLLEVAVAVLAFLFQDWVRDRVKEFFENNIKSYRDDIDLQNLIDSLQKINHCCGAQGPDDWDFNIYFNCSSESKSREKCGVPFSCCIPDPAQKVVNTQCGYDIRKKSKSQWDDQIFVKGCILALEAWLPRNIYIVAGVFIAISLLQIFGIFLARTLISDIEAVKAGNGKHVQWLRGKDGEVWVWVMGEAPGDKPYEQISEELIAERARQQAQKEAEEIWRQKEAEITKKFRDAMAQEKARIVAEKWKIEIEDRKAAKLEEEKIQEELKKREEEERQKGEEQIKQQEEIRAKELYLSLMKAQQHSQHSDDDQEWEEQCE
;
A
#
# COMPACT_ATOMS: atom_id res chain seq x y z
N MET A 1 14.40 -48.90 -7.27
CA MET A 1 13.68 -48.04 -6.30
C MET A 1 13.75 -46.62 -6.83
N HIS A 2 12.65 -46.08 -7.36
CA HIS A 2 12.58 -44.68 -7.75
C HIS A 2 12.50 -43.85 -6.48
N TYR A 3 13.60 -43.19 -6.11
CA TYR A 3 13.58 -42.17 -5.09
C TYR A 3 12.79 -40.98 -5.65
N TYR A 4 11.54 -40.81 -5.22
CA TYR A 4 10.85 -39.54 -5.38
C TYR A 4 11.51 -38.55 -4.42
N ARG A 5 12.55 -37.87 -4.92
CA ARG A 5 13.05 -36.65 -4.31
C ARG A 5 11.94 -35.63 -4.43
N TYR A 6 11.17 -35.40 -3.36
CA TYR A 6 10.25 -34.26 -3.32
C TYR A 6 11.12 -33.03 -3.57
N SER A 7 10.87 -32.34 -4.68
CA SER A 7 11.53 -31.07 -4.97
C SER A 7 11.27 -30.16 -3.77
N ASN A 8 12.32 -29.56 -3.21
CA ASN A 8 12.12 -28.51 -2.22
C ASN A 8 11.13 -27.51 -2.81
N ALA A 9 10.09 -27.15 -2.05
CA ALA A 9 9.19 -26.08 -2.46
C ALA A 9 10.03 -24.80 -2.49
N GLU A 10 10.30 -24.28 -3.67
CA GLU A 10 11.02 -23.05 -3.89
C GLU A 10 10.05 -22.00 -4.43
N VAL A 11 10.14 -20.78 -3.91
CA VAL A 11 9.34 -19.66 -4.43
C VAL A 11 9.80 -19.39 -5.86
N SER A 12 8.88 -19.54 -6.80
CA SER A 12 9.18 -19.33 -8.22
C SER A 12 9.50 -17.86 -8.49
N CYS A 13 10.78 -17.59 -8.72
CA CYS A 13 11.37 -16.28 -9.01
C CYS A 13 10.59 -15.50 -10.09
N TRP A 14 10.11 -16.19 -11.12
CA TRP A 14 9.29 -15.63 -12.20
C TRP A 14 8.01 -14.95 -11.69
N TYR A 15 7.22 -15.61 -10.86
CA TYR A 15 5.96 -15.04 -10.35
C TYR A 15 6.20 -13.85 -9.43
N LYS A 16 7.27 -13.87 -8.64
CA LYS A 16 7.68 -12.75 -7.79
C LYS A 16 7.96 -11.50 -8.62
N TYR A 17 8.79 -11.61 -9.65
CA TYR A 17 9.13 -10.46 -10.50
C TYR A 17 7.98 -10.02 -11.41
N LEU A 18 7.16 -10.95 -11.91
CA LEU A 18 5.96 -10.59 -12.65
C LEU A 18 4.98 -9.80 -11.78
N LEU A 19 4.66 -10.27 -10.58
CA LEU A 19 3.75 -9.57 -9.68
C LEU A 19 4.30 -8.20 -9.28
N PHE A 20 5.61 -8.09 -9.03
CA PHE A 20 6.26 -6.81 -8.78
C PHE A 20 6.15 -5.87 -9.99
N SER A 21 6.44 -6.35 -11.20
CA SER A 21 6.35 -5.54 -12.43
C SER A 21 4.91 -5.10 -12.74
N TYR A 22 3.92 -5.93 -12.43
CA TYR A 22 2.51 -5.57 -12.56
C TYR A 22 2.17 -4.44 -11.59
N ASN A 23 2.52 -4.59 -10.30
CA ASN A 23 2.17 -3.62 -9.28
C ASN A 23 2.94 -2.30 -9.36
N ILE A 24 4.20 -2.30 -9.81
CA ILE A 24 5.00 -1.07 -9.88
C ILE A 24 4.41 -0.06 -10.87
N VAL A 25 3.81 -0.54 -11.97
CA VAL A 25 3.13 0.32 -12.96
C VAL A 25 1.94 1.03 -12.31
N PHE A 26 1.08 0.30 -11.59
CA PHE A 26 -0.05 0.89 -10.88
C PHE A 26 0.37 1.80 -9.74
N TRP A 27 1.47 1.47 -9.06
CA TRP A 27 2.01 2.31 -8.00
C TRP A 27 2.52 3.65 -8.54
N LEU A 28 3.28 3.65 -9.63
CA LEU A 28 3.75 4.88 -10.30
C LEU A 28 2.57 5.69 -10.85
N ALA A 29 1.55 5.05 -11.41
CA ALA A 29 0.31 5.71 -11.79
C ALA A 29 -0.38 6.34 -10.57
N GLY A 30 -0.48 5.63 -9.45
CA GLY A 30 -1.01 6.16 -8.19
C GLY A 30 -0.27 7.41 -7.71
N VAL A 31 1.07 7.41 -7.76
CA VAL A 31 1.88 8.60 -7.44
C VAL A 31 1.57 9.76 -8.38
N ALA A 32 1.43 9.51 -9.69
CA ALA A 32 1.09 10.55 -10.66
C ALA A 32 -0.32 11.15 -10.41
N PHE A 33 -1.31 10.31 -10.10
CA PHE A 33 -2.66 10.76 -9.76
C PHE A 33 -2.68 11.57 -8.46
N LEU A 34 -1.94 11.15 -7.44
CA LEU A 34 -1.80 11.91 -6.20
C LEU A 34 -1.10 13.24 -6.42
N ALA A 35 -0.02 13.28 -7.20
CA ALA A 35 0.68 14.51 -7.52
C ALA A 35 -0.24 15.49 -8.27
N ALA A 36 -0.99 15.00 -9.27
CA ALA A 36 -1.95 15.81 -10.02
C ALA A 36 -3.11 16.30 -9.13
N GLY A 37 -3.66 15.43 -8.28
CA GLY A 37 -4.75 15.78 -7.36
C GLY A 37 -4.33 16.78 -6.30
N LEU A 38 -3.14 16.63 -5.71
CA LEU A 38 -2.60 17.57 -4.73
C LEU A 38 -2.23 18.91 -5.37
N TRP A 39 -1.69 18.89 -6.59
CA TRP A 39 -1.40 20.10 -7.34
C TRP A 39 -2.70 20.88 -7.63
N ALA A 40 -3.72 20.21 -8.17
CA ALA A 40 -5.03 20.82 -8.41
C ALA A 40 -5.69 21.32 -7.12
N TRP A 41 -5.58 20.57 -6.02
CA TRP A 41 -6.10 21.01 -4.73
C TRP A 41 -5.38 22.24 -4.17
N SER A 42 -4.05 22.32 -4.35
CA SER A 42 -3.28 23.47 -3.89
C SER A 42 -3.65 24.77 -4.63
N GLU A 43 -3.97 24.67 -5.92
CA GLU A 43 -4.39 25.80 -6.76
C GLU A 43 -5.81 26.28 -6.40
N LYS A 44 -6.70 25.36 -6.00
CA LYS A 44 -8.06 25.68 -5.52
C LYS A 44 -8.11 26.45 -4.19
N GLY A 45 -6.99 26.55 -3.47
CA GLY A 45 -6.85 27.34 -2.24
C GLY A 45 -7.38 26.64 -0.99
N VAL A 46 -6.48 26.46 -0.01
CA VAL A 46 -6.66 25.68 1.24
C VAL A 46 -7.78 26.19 2.17
N LEU A 47 -8.34 27.38 1.91
CA LEU A 47 -9.22 28.10 2.86
C LEU A 47 -10.73 28.02 2.55
N SER A 48 -11.14 27.42 1.42
CA SER A 48 -12.55 27.38 0.98
C SER A 48 -13.35 26.18 1.53
N ASP A 49 -12.70 25.21 2.17
CA ASP A 49 -13.14 23.80 2.09
C ASP A 49 -13.73 23.16 3.35
N LEU A 50 -13.55 23.68 4.57
CA LEU A 50 -14.16 23.02 5.75
C LEU A 50 -15.70 23.10 5.77
N THR A 51 -16.28 24.07 5.07
CA THR A 51 -17.74 24.25 4.99
C THR A 51 -18.38 23.53 3.79
N LYS A 52 -17.59 23.16 2.77
CA LYS A 52 -18.06 22.41 1.59
C LYS A 52 -17.92 20.90 1.73
N VAL A 53 -16.96 20.42 2.54
CA VAL A 53 -16.77 18.99 2.84
C VAL A 53 -17.95 18.38 3.61
N THR A 54 -18.74 19.18 4.32
CA THR A 54 -19.95 18.75 5.05
C THR A 54 -21.24 18.78 4.20
N GLY A 55 -21.21 19.46 3.04
CA GLY A 55 -22.28 19.40 2.05
C GLY A 55 -22.05 18.20 1.14
N LEU A 56 -23.00 17.29 1.06
CA LEU A 56 -22.96 16.04 0.28
C LEU A 56 -22.95 16.27 -1.26
N HIS A 57 -22.10 17.16 -1.77
CA HIS A 57 -21.87 17.39 -3.19
C HIS A 57 -20.75 16.46 -3.66
N GLY A 58 -21.00 15.15 -3.61
CA GLY A 58 -20.02 14.08 -3.78
C GLY A 58 -19.43 13.89 -5.19
N LEU A 59 -19.19 14.94 -5.96
CA LEU A 59 -18.61 14.86 -7.32
C LEU A 59 -17.66 16.04 -7.64
N ASP A 60 -16.82 16.48 -6.69
CA ASP A 60 -15.68 17.33 -7.07
C ASP A 60 -14.64 16.47 -7.81
N PRO A 61 -14.32 16.78 -9.09
CA PRO A 61 -13.34 16.01 -9.87
C PRO A 61 -11.98 15.89 -9.17
N VAL A 62 -11.55 16.92 -8.43
CA VAL A 62 -10.26 16.91 -7.71
C VAL A 62 -10.25 15.88 -6.57
N LEU A 63 -11.34 15.82 -5.79
CA LEU A 63 -11.50 14.84 -4.72
C LEU A 63 -11.52 13.40 -5.27
N LEU A 64 -12.22 13.17 -6.39
CA LEU A 64 -12.27 11.85 -7.04
C LEU A 64 -10.88 11.39 -7.49
N VAL A 65 -10.12 12.27 -8.16
CA VAL A 65 -8.74 11.98 -8.59
C VAL A 65 -7.85 11.65 -7.38
N LEU A 66 -8.00 12.39 -6.28
CA LEU A 66 -7.23 12.17 -5.05
C LEU A 66 -7.57 10.83 -4.39
N VAL A 67 -8.87 10.49 -4.23
CA VAL A 67 -9.30 9.20 -3.65
C VAL A 67 -8.81 8.03 -4.49
N VAL A 68 -8.97 8.10 -5.82
CA VAL A 68 -8.47 7.07 -6.75
C VAL A 68 -6.94 6.94 -6.64
N GLY A 69 -6.22 8.05 -6.57
CA GLY A 69 -4.78 8.08 -6.37
C GLY A 69 -4.34 7.39 -5.06
N ILE A 70 -5.01 7.66 -3.94
CA ILE A 70 -4.72 7.03 -2.64
C ILE A 70 -4.93 5.51 -2.72
N VAL A 71 -6.06 5.07 -3.28
CA VAL A 71 -6.37 3.64 -3.41
C VAL A 71 -5.33 2.95 -4.30
N MET A 72 -4.99 3.51 -5.46
CA MET A 72 -3.96 2.93 -6.33
C MET A 72 -2.59 2.89 -5.68
N PHE A 73 -2.18 3.96 -4.99
CA PHE A 73 -0.90 4.03 -4.29
C PHE A 73 -0.79 2.98 -3.18
N THR A 74 -1.82 2.87 -2.33
CA THR A 74 -1.82 1.93 -1.20
C THR A 74 -1.82 0.47 -1.68
N LEU A 75 -2.63 0.14 -2.69
CA LEU A 75 -2.67 -1.21 -3.27
C LEU A 75 -1.38 -1.54 -4.04
N GLY A 76 -0.86 -0.62 -4.84
CA GLY A 76 0.40 -0.81 -5.55
C GLY A 76 1.58 -0.99 -4.59
N PHE A 77 1.62 -0.21 -3.50
CA PHE A 77 2.64 -0.35 -2.46
C PHE A 77 2.53 -1.70 -1.73
N ALA A 78 1.32 -2.08 -1.29
CA ALA A 78 1.08 -3.36 -0.63
C ALA A 78 1.42 -4.55 -1.54
N GLY A 79 1.09 -4.48 -2.83
CA GLY A 79 1.42 -5.49 -3.83
C GLY A 79 2.93 -5.60 -4.08
N CYS A 80 3.64 -4.47 -4.24
CA CYS A 80 5.09 -4.45 -4.45
C CYS A 80 5.86 -4.97 -3.22
N VAL A 81 5.55 -4.44 -2.04
CA VAL A 81 6.22 -4.84 -0.78
C VAL A 81 5.84 -6.26 -0.41
N GLY A 82 4.58 -6.65 -0.59
CA GLY A 82 4.11 -8.02 -0.38
C GLY A 82 4.86 -9.03 -1.24
N ALA A 83 5.10 -8.71 -2.52
CA ALA A 83 5.89 -9.56 -3.43
C ALA A 83 7.38 -9.61 -3.04
N LEU A 84 8.02 -8.47 -2.78
CA LEU A 84 9.47 -8.41 -2.50
C LEU A 84 9.84 -8.97 -1.13
N ARG A 85 9.05 -8.67 -0.10
CA ARG A 85 9.26 -9.11 1.28
C ARG A 85 8.62 -10.47 1.59
N GLU A 86 7.94 -11.08 0.62
CA GLU A 86 7.23 -12.36 0.79
C GLU A 86 6.26 -12.33 1.99
N ASN A 87 5.64 -11.16 2.22
CA ASN A 87 4.77 -10.94 3.36
C ASN A 87 3.33 -11.36 3.03
N ILE A 88 2.94 -12.52 3.54
CA ILE A 88 1.62 -13.12 3.33
C ILE A 88 0.48 -12.19 3.75
N CYS A 89 0.62 -11.42 4.84
CA CYS A 89 -0.44 -10.53 5.33
C CYS A 89 -0.71 -9.39 4.34
N LEU A 90 0.34 -8.75 3.83
CA LEU A 90 0.21 -7.69 2.80
C LEU A 90 -0.37 -8.25 1.50
N LEU A 91 0.04 -9.45 1.11
CA LEU A 91 -0.43 -10.09 -0.12
C LEU A 91 -1.91 -10.53 0.00
N LYS A 92 -2.34 -10.99 1.19
CA LYS A 92 -3.76 -11.26 1.49
C LYS A 92 -4.61 -9.99 1.51
N PHE A 93 -4.11 -8.90 2.08
CA PHE A 93 -4.76 -7.59 2.01
C PHE A 93 -4.94 -7.12 0.57
N PHE A 94 -3.87 -7.18 -0.25
CA PHE A 94 -3.90 -6.84 -1.66
C PHE A 94 -4.94 -7.66 -2.43
N CYS A 95 -4.92 -8.99 -2.29
CA CYS A 95 -5.92 -9.88 -2.90
C CYS A 95 -7.34 -9.52 -2.47
N GLY A 96 -7.58 -9.36 -1.17
CA GLY A 96 -8.90 -9.04 -0.62
C GLY A 96 -9.43 -7.71 -1.13
N ALA A 97 -8.57 -6.70 -1.22
CA ALA A 97 -8.94 -5.39 -1.74
C ALA A 97 -9.27 -5.42 -3.23
N ILE A 98 -8.53 -6.15 -4.07
CA ILE A 98 -8.88 -6.30 -5.50
C ILE A 98 -10.22 -7.02 -5.65
N VAL A 99 -10.46 -8.10 -4.89
CA VAL A 99 -11.77 -8.79 -4.91
C VAL A 99 -12.90 -7.85 -4.51
N PHE A 100 -12.69 -7.04 -3.47
CA PHE A 100 -13.68 -6.05 -3.05
C PHE A 100 -13.95 -5.00 -4.14
N ILE A 101 -12.91 -4.48 -4.80
CA ILE A 101 -13.05 -3.54 -5.92
C ILE A 101 -13.81 -4.18 -7.09
N PHE A 102 -13.49 -5.42 -7.45
CA PHE A 102 -14.21 -6.15 -8.50
C PHE A 102 -15.71 -6.29 -8.19
N LEU A 103 -16.05 -6.61 -6.93
CA LEU A 103 -17.44 -6.70 -6.50
C LEU A 103 -18.15 -5.33 -6.56
N LEU A 104 -17.48 -4.25 -6.18
CA LEU A 104 -18.02 -2.89 -6.32
C LEU A 104 -18.23 -2.53 -7.79
N GLU A 105 -17.29 -2.88 -8.67
CA GLU A 105 -17.38 -2.61 -10.10
C GLU A 105 -18.59 -3.32 -10.73
N VAL A 106 -18.78 -4.60 -10.41
CA VAL A 106 -19.97 -5.37 -10.83
C VAL A 106 -21.24 -4.78 -10.24
N ALA A 107 -21.24 -4.41 -8.95
CA ALA A 107 -22.41 -3.80 -8.31
C ALA A 107 -22.80 -2.48 -8.97
N VAL A 108 -21.83 -1.59 -9.25
CA VAL A 108 -22.08 -0.32 -9.96
C VAL A 108 -22.62 -0.58 -11.37
N ALA A 109 -22.06 -1.55 -12.10
CA ALA A 109 -22.54 -1.89 -13.44
C ALA A 109 -24.00 -2.39 -13.42
N VAL A 110 -24.33 -3.28 -12.49
CA VAL A 110 -25.69 -3.82 -12.32
C VAL A 110 -26.66 -2.71 -11.88
N LEU A 111 -26.29 -1.89 -10.90
CA LEU A 111 -27.12 -0.78 -10.43
C LEU A 111 -27.36 0.26 -11.52
N ALA A 112 -26.33 0.60 -12.30
CA ALA A 112 -26.46 1.53 -13.42
C ALA A 112 -27.40 1.01 -14.51
N PHE A 113 -27.42 -0.31 -14.73
CA PHE A 113 -28.33 -0.95 -15.67
C PHE A 113 -29.77 -1.04 -15.14
N LEU A 114 -29.96 -1.34 -13.86
CA LEU A 114 -31.30 -1.50 -13.26
C LEU A 114 -31.99 -0.14 -12.99
N PHE A 115 -31.22 0.87 -12.60
CA PHE A 115 -31.74 2.18 -12.16
C PHE A 115 -31.35 3.29 -13.13
N GLN A 116 -31.63 3.09 -14.43
CA GLN A 116 -31.27 4.03 -15.49
C GLN A 116 -31.85 5.43 -15.25
N ASP A 117 -33.11 5.52 -14.80
CA ASP A 117 -33.77 6.81 -14.51
C ASP A 117 -33.07 7.56 -13.37
N TRP A 118 -32.71 6.86 -12.30
CA TRP A 118 -31.98 7.45 -11.17
C TRP A 118 -30.58 7.92 -11.59
N VAL A 119 -29.87 7.14 -12.41
CA VAL A 119 -28.58 7.55 -12.98
C VAL A 119 -28.74 8.80 -13.84
N ARG A 120 -29.78 8.84 -14.68
CA ARG A 120 -30.11 9.99 -15.52
C ARG A 120 -30.34 11.25 -14.69
N ASP A 121 -31.14 11.13 -13.63
CA ASP A 121 -31.40 12.25 -12.71
C ASP A 121 -30.12 12.71 -12.00
N ARG A 122 -29.26 11.77 -11.59
CA ARG A 122 -27.98 12.12 -10.96
C ARG A 122 -27.03 12.84 -11.92
N VAL A 123 -26.96 12.40 -13.17
CA VAL A 123 -26.18 13.07 -14.22
C VAL A 123 -26.77 14.45 -14.52
N LYS A 124 -28.10 14.60 -14.52
CA LYS A 124 -28.77 15.88 -14.69
C LYS A 124 -28.43 16.86 -13.57
N GLU A 125 -28.54 16.46 -12.31
CA GLU A 125 -28.14 17.27 -11.17
C GLU A 125 -26.66 17.68 -11.25
N PHE A 126 -25.79 16.76 -11.70
CA PHE A 126 -24.39 17.06 -11.93
C PHE A 126 -24.23 18.19 -12.95
N PHE A 127 -24.83 18.08 -14.15
CA PHE A 127 -24.72 19.15 -15.15
C PHE A 127 -25.34 20.46 -14.68
N GLU A 128 -26.52 20.45 -14.05
CA GLU A 128 -27.19 21.68 -13.59
C GLU A 128 -26.38 22.41 -12.52
N ASN A 129 -25.83 21.69 -11.54
CA ASN A 129 -25.00 22.29 -10.51
C ASN A 129 -23.69 22.84 -11.07
N ASN A 130 -23.08 22.12 -12.01
CA ASN A 130 -21.85 22.56 -12.66
C ASN A 130 -22.07 23.74 -13.62
N ILE A 131 -23.21 23.80 -14.31
CA ILE A 131 -23.59 24.95 -15.15
C ILE A 131 -23.76 26.20 -14.28
N LYS A 132 -24.40 26.09 -13.10
CA LYS A 132 -24.56 27.23 -12.18
C LYS A 132 -23.22 27.87 -11.80
N SER A 133 -22.22 27.04 -11.49
CA SER A 133 -20.87 27.48 -11.09
C SER A 133 -19.84 27.50 -12.21
N TYR A 134 -20.27 27.44 -13.48
CA TYR A 134 -19.38 27.31 -14.64
C TYR A 134 -18.31 28.42 -14.76
N ARG A 135 -18.61 29.66 -14.31
CA ARG A 135 -17.66 30.79 -14.33
C ARG A 135 -16.92 30.98 -13.00
N ASP A 136 -17.28 30.23 -11.97
CA ASP A 136 -16.69 30.36 -10.63
C ASP A 136 -15.37 29.58 -10.52
N ASP A 137 -15.21 28.51 -11.29
CA ASP A 137 -14.04 27.61 -11.28
C ASP A 137 -13.58 27.34 -12.73
N ILE A 138 -12.32 27.67 -13.03
CA ILE A 138 -11.71 27.51 -14.36
C ILE A 138 -11.57 26.02 -14.73
N ASP A 139 -11.28 25.15 -13.77
CA ASP A 139 -11.15 23.71 -14.00
C ASP A 139 -12.51 23.10 -14.36
N LEU A 140 -13.55 23.55 -13.66
CA LEU A 140 -14.91 23.17 -13.98
C LEU A 140 -15.30 23.67 -15.38
N GLN A 141 -14.93 24.90 -15.70
CA GLN A 141 -15.15 25.48 -17.03
C GLN A 141 -14.51 24.60 -18.12
N ASN A 142 -13.24 24.23 -17.95
CA ASN A 142 -12.50 23.38 -18.88
C ASN A 142 -13.10 21.97 -19.02
N LEU A 143 -13.60 21.40 -17.92
CA LEU A 143 -14.26 20.10 -17.91
C LEU A 143 -15.55 20.13 -18.74
N ILE A 144 -16.44 21.09 -18.45
CA ILE A 144 -17.71 21.24 -19.18
C ILE A 144 -17.45 21.56 -20.66
N ASP A 145 -16.47 22.42 -20.94
CA ASP A 145 -16.08 22.75 -22.31
C ASP A 145 -15.58 21.52 -23.08
N SER A 146 -14.80 20.66 -22.42
CA SER A 146 -14.28 19.43 -23.02
C SER A 146 -15.41 18.41 -23.25
N LEU A 147 -16.30 18.23 -22.27
CA LEU A 147 -17.44 17.32 -22.39
C LEU A 147 -18.38 17.71 -23.53
N GLN A 148 -18.67 19.01 -23.68
CA GLN A 148 -19.53 19.54 -24.74
C GLN A 148 -18.91 19.38 -26.13
N LYS A 149 -17.61 19.67 -26.27
CA LYS A 149 -16.88 19.50 -27.53
C LYS A 149 -16.76 18.04 -27.95
N ILE A 150 -16.39 17.15 -27.02
CA ILE A 150 -16.16 15.72 -27.31
C ILE A 150 -17.48 15.02 -27.68
N ASN A 151 -18.57 15.36 -27.00
CA ASN A 151 -19.86 14.70 -27.20
C ASN A 151 -20.79 15.44 -28.17
N HIS A 152 -20.32 16.53 -28.78
CA HIS A 152 -21.11 17.37 -29.69
C HIS A 152 -22.49 17.73 -29.13
N CYS A 153 -22.49 18.27 -27.91
CA CYS A 153 -23.69 18.56 -27.14
C CYS A 153 -23.61 19.92 -26.45
N CYS A 154 -24.75 20.44 -26.01
CA CYS A 154 -24.83 21.69 -25.27
C CYS A 154 -25.85 21.61 -24.14
N GLY A 155 -25.44 22.01 -22.94
CA GLY A 155 -26.26 21.91 -21.73
C GLY A 155 -26.53 20.46 -21.30
N ALA A 156 -27.40 20.28 -20.31
CA ALA A 156 -27.74 18.95 -19.77
C ALA A 156 -28.73 18.24 -20.72
N GLN A 157 -29.88 18.86 -20.92
CA GLN A 157 -30.97 18.47 -21.82
C GLN A 157 -30.99 19.32 -23.09
N GLY A 158 -30.48 20.56 -23.05
CA GLY A 158 -30.29 21.39 -24.23
C GLY A 158 -29.69 22.77 -23.93
N PRO A 159 -29.58 23.64 -24.96
CA PRO A 159 -29.00 24.98 -24.83
C PRO A 159 -29.71 25.90 -23.84
N ASP A 160 -30.99 25.65 -23.57
CA ASP A 160 -31.80 26.46 -22.64
C ASP A 160 -31.36 26.30 -21.17
N ASP A 161 -30.69 25.20 -20.81
CA ASP A 161 -30.19 24.97 -19.44
C ASP A 161 -29.16 26.02 -18.99
N TRP A 162 -28.56 26.74 -19.94
CA TRP A 162 -27.69 27.88 -19.64
C TRP A 162 -28.40 29.05 -18.96
N ASP A 163 -29.73 29.01 -18.82
CA ASP A 163 -30.46 29.94 -17.96
C ASP A 163 -30.19 29.76 -16.46
N PHE A 164 -29.72 28.57 -16.04
CA PHE A 164 -29.31 28.35 -14.65
C PHE A 164 -28.04 29.10 -14.27
N ASN A 165 -27.22 29.54 -15.24
CA ASN A 165 -26.01 30.29 -14.99
C ASN A 165 -26.27 31.81 -15.01
N ILE A 166 -25.78 32.53 -13.98
CA ILE A 166 -25.99 33.97 -13.81
C ILE A 166 -25.47 34.83 -14.98
N TYR A 167 -24.45 34.37 -15.72
CA TYR A 167 -23.83 35.11 -16.83
C TYR A 167 -24.55 34.86 -18.16
N PHE A 168 -25.15 33.69 -18.34
CA PHE A 168 -25.81 33.32 -19.59
C PHE A 168 -27.33 33.52 -19.53
N ASN A 169 -27.92 33.67 -18.35
CA ASN A 169 -29.36 33.81 -18.14
C ASN A 169 -30.01 34.88 -19.02
N CYS A 170 -31.07 34.50 -19.73
CA CYS A 170 -31.84 35.34 -20.64
C CYS A 170 -32.74 36.41 -19.97
N SER A 171 -32.87 36.40 -18.65
CA SER A 171 -33.73 37.31 -17.90
C SER A 171 -33.38 38.78 -18.16
N SER A 172 -34.39 39.66 -18.17
CA SER A 172 -34.21 41.11 -18.39
C SER A 172 -33.30 41.78 -17.36
N GLU A 173 -33.20 41.20 -16.16
CA GLU A 173 -32.33 41.68 -15.08
C GLU A 173 -30.84 41.37 -15.29
N SER A 174 -30.50 40.42 -16.19
CA SER A 174 -29.11 40.05 -16.42
C SER A 174 -28.36 41.15 -17.19
N LYS A 175 -27.30 41.66 -16.57
CA LYS A 175 -26.41 42.69 -17.15
C LYS A 175 -25.19 42.09 -17.87
N SER A 176 -25.07 40.77 -17.89
CA SER A 176 -23.95 40.08 -18.54
C SER A 176 -23.97 40.29 -20.05
N ARG A 177 -22.78 40.45 -20.65
CA ARG A 177 -22.61 40.54 -22.11
C ARG A 177 -22.94 39.21 -22.81
N GLU A 178 -22.81 38.11 -22.08
CA GLU A 178 -23.05 36.73 -22.53
C GLU A 178 -24.50 36.27 -22.34
N LYS A 179 -25.39 37.17 -21.93
CA LYS A 179 -26.81 36.84 -21.73
C LYS A 179 -27.45 36.31 -22.99
N CYS A 180 -28.36 35.35 -22.83
CA CYS A 180 -28.93 34.59 -23.95
C CYS A 180 -27.90 33.97 -24.89
N GLY A 181 -26.67 33.77 -24.39
CA GLY A 181 -25.64 33.04 -25.09
C GLY A 181 -25.49 31.63 -24.56
N VAL A 182 -24.58 30.90 -25.18
CA VAL A 182 -24.01 29.64 -24.68
C VAL A 182 -22.49 29.75 -24.75
N PRO A 183 -21.72 28.93 -24.02
CA PRO A 183 -20.28 28.95 -24.16
C PRO A 183 -19.84 28.49 -25.54
N PHE A 184 -18.63 28.90 -25.91
CA PHE A 184 -18.05 28.57 -27.20
C PHE A 184 -17.85 27.06 -27.44
N SER A 185 -17.81 26.24 -26.39
CA SER A 185 -17.75 24.78 -26.48
C SER A 185 -19.01 24.14 -27.05
N CYS A 186 -20.15 24.83 -27.00
CA CYS A 186 -21.38 24.42 -27.66
C CYS A 186 -21.39 24.69 -29.17
N CYS A 187 -20.41 25.41 -29.71
CA CYS A 187 -20.44 25.84 -31.09
C CYS A 187 -19.93 24.78 -32.06
N ILE A 188 -20.54 24.77 -33.25
CA ILE A 188 -20.12 23.89 -34.33
C ILE A 188 -18.84 24.49 -34.96
N PRO A 189 -17.71 23.76 -34.97
CA PRO A 189 -16.49 24.25 -35.57
C PRO A 189 -16.61 24.28 -37.10
N ASP A 190 -16.20 25.39 -37.73
CA ASP A 190 -16.10 25.49 -39.18
C ASP A 190 -14.82 24.77 -39.66
N PRO A 191 -14.92 23.73 -40.51
CA PRO A 191 -13.76 23.01 -41.01
C PRO A 191 -12.80 23.86 -41.85
N ALA A 192 -13.26 25.01 -42.38
CA ALA A 192 -12.42 25.94 -43.14
C ALA A 192 -11.58 26.87 -42.24
N GLN A 193 -11.91 27.02 -40.96
CA GLN A 193 -11.24 27.93 -40.03
C GLN A 193 -10.43 27.14 -38.98
N LYS A 194 -9.12 27.39 -38.94
CA LYS A 194 -8.22 26.79 -37.93
C LYS A 194 -8.37 27.44 -36.54
N VAL A 195 -9.08 28.57 -36.44
CA VAL A 195 -9.26 29.32 -35.18
C VAL A 195 -10.69 29.12 -34.70
N VAL A 196 -10.84 28.70 -33.45
CA VAL A 196 -12.16 28.52 -32.82
C VAL A 196 -12.81 29.90 -32.65
N ASN A 197 -13.99 30.08 -33.26
CA ASN A 197 -14.78 31.29 -33.08
C ASN A 197 -15.35 31.31 -31.65
N THR A 198 -14.76 32.09 -30.76
CA THR A 198 -15.22 32.21 -29.37
C THR A 198 -16.49 33.05 -29.20
N GLN A 199 -16.92 33.75 -30.25
CA GLN A 199 -18.10 34.62 -30.24
C GLN A 199 -19.37 33.96 -30.80
N CYS A 200 -19.27 32.76 -31.37
CA CYS A 200 -20.38 32.01 -31.96
C CYS A 200 -21.61 31.88 -31.04
N GLY A 201 -21.39 31.71 -29.74
CA GLY A 201 -22.44 31.47 -28.77
C GLY A 201 -23.17 32.73 -28.29
N TYR A 202 -22.71 33.93 -28.67
CA TYR A 202 -23.31 35.18 -28.19
C TYR A 202 -24.67 35.44 -28.82
N ASP A 203 -25.65 35.82 -27.98
CA ASP A 203 -27.00 36.20 -28.40
C ASP A 203 -27.76 35.12 -29.21
N ILE A 204 -27.25 33.89 -29.29
CA ILE A 204 -27.81 32.82 -30.12
C ILE A 204 -29.21 32.43 -29.68
N ARG A 205 -29.48 32.42 -28.37
CA ARG A 205 -30.79 32.07 -27.81
C ARG A 205 -31.84 33.19 -27.96
N LYS A 206 -31.46 34.37 -28.45
CA LYS A 206 -32.43 35.40 -28.90
C LYS A 206 -32.95 35.14 -30.31
N LYS A 207 -32.20 34.37 -31.12
CA LYS A 207 -32.63 33.97 -32.46
C LYS A 207 -33.66 32.85 -32.38
N SER A 208 -34.40 32.63 -33.47
CA SER A 208 -35.36 31.53 -33.56
C SER A 208 -34.66 30.17 -33.46
N LYS A 209 -35.30 29.18 -32.82
CA LYS A 209 -34.71 27.84 -32.61
C LYS A 209 -34.29 27.14 -33.91
N SER A 210 -34.98 27.42 -35.02
CA SER A 210 -34.63 26.90 -36.35
C SER A 210 -33.27 27.39 -36.88
N GLN A 211 -32.70 28.45 -36.29
CA GLN A 211 -31.39 28.99 -36.68
C GLN A 211 -30.25 28.48 -35.80
N TRP A 212 -30.56 27.64 -34.79
CA TRP A 212 -29.55 27.11 -33.87
C TRP A 212 -28.76 25.96 -34.49
N ASP A 213 -29.41 25.09 -35.25
CA ASP A 213 -28.84 23.86 -35.82
C ASP A 213 -27.60 24.12 -36.69
N ASP A 214 -27.50 25.30 -37.31
CA ASP A 214 -26.37 25.67 -38.18
C ASP A 214 -25.18 26.29 -37.42
N GLN A 215 -25.35 26.65 -36.14
CA GLN A 215 -24.36 27.43 -35.38
C GLN A 215 -23.90 26.75 -34.08
N ILE A 216 -24.78 26.00 -33.42
CA ILE A 216 -24.52 25.37 -32.12
C ILE A 216 -25.07 23.93 -32.07
N PHE A 217 -24.50 23.11 -31.20
CA PHE A 217 -25.06 21.82 -30.86
C PHE A 217 -26.36 22.01 -30.07
N VAL A 218 -27.50 21.63 -30.64
CA VAL A 218 -28.81 21.74 -29.98
C VAL A 218 -29.13 20.57 -29.05
N LYS A 219 -28.37 19.48 -29.17
CA LYS A 219 -28.61 18.24 -28.43
C LYS A 219 -28.03 18.37 -27.02
N GLY A 220 -28.82 18.08 -25.99
CA GLY A 220 -28.33 17.97 -24.61
C GLY A 220 -27.31 16.85 -24.41
N CYS A 221 -26.37 17.03 -23.49
CA CYS A 221 -25.32 16.05 -23.23
C CYS A 221 -25.83 14.73 -22.66
N ILE A 222 -26.94 14.74 -21.91
CA ILE A 222 -27.58 13.51 -21.41
C ILE A 222 -28.15 12.70 -22.59
N LEU A 223 -28.87 13.37 -23.49
CA LEU A 223 -29.40 12.74 -24.70
C LEU A 223 -28.29 12.29 -25.65
N ALA A 224 -27.16 13.01 -25.67
CA ALA A 224 -25.98 12.61 -26.43
C ALA A 224 -25.41 11.31 -25.87
N LEU A 225 -25.26 11.20 -24.54
CA LEU A 225 -24.79 10.00 -23.85
C LEU A 225 -25.74 8.80 -24.06
N GLU A 226 -27.05 8.99 -23.89
CA GLU A 226 -28.07 7.95 -24.11
C GLU A 226 -28.04 7.41 -25.55
N ALA A 227 -27.78 8.25 -26.55
CA ALA A 227 -27.66 7.81 -27.94
C ALA A 227 -26.29 7.22 -28.29
N TRP A 228 -25.24 7.62 -27.56
CA TRP A 228 -23.87 7.14 -27.75
C TRP A 228 -23.68 5.74 -27.17
N LEU A 229 -24.25 5.48 -25.99
CA LEU A 229 -24.08 4.23 -25.25
C LEU A 229 -24.45 2.97 -26.04
N PRO A 230 -25.66 2.82 -26.62
CA PRO A 230 -26.02 1.61 -27.37
C PRO A 230 -25.18 1.45 -28.65
N ARG A 231 -24.73 2.55 -29.25
CA ARG A 231 -23.91 2.53 -30.47
C ARG A 231 -22.48 2.07 -30.20
N ASN A 232 -21.98 2.34 -28.99
CA ASN A 232 -20.62 2.02 -28.56
C ASN A 232 -20.57 0.97 -27.46
N ILE A 233 -21.66 0.21 -27.25
CA ILE A 233 -21.79 -0.73 -26.13
C ILE A 233 -20.70 -1.80 -26.16
N TYR A 234 -20.26 -2.22 -27.36
CA TYR A 234 -19.15 -3.16 -27.51
C TYR A 234 -17.81 -2.61 -27.00
N ILE A 235 -17.56 -1.30 -27.17
CA ILE A 235 -16.34 -0.65 -26.66
C ILE A 235 -16.40 -0.60 -25.14
N VAL A 236 -17.53 -0.16 -24.58
CA VAL A 236 -17.74 -0.07 -23.13
C VAL A 236 -17.61 -1.45 -22.47
N ALA A 237 -18.27 -2.47 -23.04
CA ALA A 237 -18.16 -3.84 -22.57
C ALA A 237 -16.72 -4.38 -22.70
N GLY A 238 -16.01 -4.05 -23.79
CA GLY A 238 -14.61 -4.42 -23.98
C GLY A 238 -13.69 -3.83 -22.89
N VAL A 239 -13.88 -2.57 -22.54
CA VAL A 239 -13.12 -1.92 -21.45
C VAL A 239 -13.41 -2.58 -20.11
N PHE A 240 -14.68 -2.84 -19.79
CA PHE A 240 -15.08 -3.52 -18.55
C PHE A 240 -14.46 -4.93 -18.44
N ILE A 241 -14.51 -5.71 -19.53
CA ILE A 241 -13.90 -7.05 -19.59
C ILE A 241 -12.37 -6.95 -19.42
N ALA A 242 -11.72 -5.99 -20.07
CA ALA A 242 -10.27 -5.81 -19.96
C ALA A 242 -9.85 -5.48 -18.51
N ILE A 243 -10.56 -4.58 -17.83
CA ILE A 243 -10.31 -4.25 -16.42
C ILE A 243 -10.53 -5.47 -15.53
N SER A 244 -11.64 -6.19 -15.74
CA SER A 244 -11.96 -7.42 -15.01
C SER A 244 -10.86 -8.48 -15.17
N LEU A 245 -10.37 -8.69 -16.39
CA LEU A 245 -9.30 -9.65 -16.67
C LEU A 245 -7.97 -9.24 -16.02
N LEU A 246 -7.63 -7.96 -16.02
CA LEU A 246 -6.43 -7.46 -15.34
C LEU A 246 -6.50 -7.70 -13.83
N GLN A 247 -7.66 -7.44 -13.21
CA GLN A 247 -7.88 -7.71 -11.79
C GLN A 247 -7.77 -9.22 -11.47
N ILE A 248 -8.43 -10.08 -12.26
CA ILE A 248 -8.37 -11.54 -12.10
C ILE A 248 -6.93 -12.04 -12.26
N PHE A 249 -6.19 -11.51 -13.22
CA PHE A 249 -4.78 -11.85 -13.43
C PHE A 249 -3.91 -11.44 -12.22
N GLY A 250 -4.13 -10.25 -11.66
CA GLY A 250 -3.47 -9.81 -10.43
C GLY A 250 -3.77 -10.72 -9.23
N ILE A 251 -5.03 -11.13 -9.06
CA ILE A 251 -5.45 -12.09 -8.02
C ILE A 251 -4.76 -13.43 -8.23
N PHE A 252 -4.75 -13.94 -9.46
CA PHE A 252 -4.11 -15.21 -9.80
C PHE A 252 -2.62 -15.19 -9.40
N LEU A 253 -1.86 -14.20 -9.85
CA LEU A 253 -0.44 -14.07 -9.52
C LEU A 253 -0.20 -13.99 -8.00
N ALA A 254 -1.00 -13.18 -7.30
CA ALA A 254 -0.86 -13.03 -5.87
C ALA A 254 -1.23 -14.31 -5.10
N ARG A 255 -2.28 -15.03 -5.51
CA ARG A 255 -2.67 -16.32 -4.92
C ARG A 255 -1.63 -17.41 -5.14
N THR A 256 -1.09 -17.52 -6.36
CA THR A 256 0.00 -18.46 -6.66
C THR A 256 1.21 -18.18 -5.79
N LEU A 257 1.61 -16.90 -5.66
CA LEU A 257 2.73 -16.52 -4.80
C LEU A 257 2.45 -16.80 -3.31
N ILE A 258 1.22 -16.56 -2.81
CA ILE A 258 0.84 -16.94 -1.43
C ILE A 258 0.99 -18.45 -1.24
N SER A 259 0.49 -19.25 -2.18
CA SER A 259 0.54 -20.71 -2.11
C SER A 259 1.98 -21.23 -2.09
N ASP A 260 2.87 -20.66 -2.90
CA ASP A 260 4.29 -21.01 -2.92
C ASP A 260 4.96 -20.68 -1.57
N ILE A 261 4.72 -19.48 -1.02
CA ILE A 261 5.27 -19.06 0.28
C ILE A 261 4.73 -19.96 1.41
N GLU A 262 3.44 -20.28 1.40
CA GLU A 262 2.83 -21.17 2.39
C GLU A 262 3.38 -22.60 2.26
N ALA A 263 3.64 -23.10 1.05
CA ALA A 263 4.25 -24.41 0.81
C ALA A 263 5.71 -24.47 1.32
N VAL A 264 6.51 -23.43 1.09
CA VAL A 264 7.88 -23.31 1.64
C VAL A 264 7.83 -23.31 3.17
N LYS A 265 6.90 -22.56 3.76
CA LYS A 265 6.74 -22.48 5.22
C LYS A 265 6.28 -23.80 5.82
N ALA A 266 5.39 -24.53 5.13
CA ALA A 266 4.91 -25.85 5.53
C ALA A 266 5.99 -26.92 5.38
N GLY A 267 6.84 -26.84 4.34
CA GLY A 267 8.00 -27.72 4.14
C GLY A 267 9.08 -27.58 5.21
N ASN A 268 9.17 -26.41 5.86
CA ASN A 268 10.00 -26.21 7.06
C ASN A 268 9.36 -26.76 8.35
N GLY A 269 8.11 -27.24 8.30
CA GLY A 269 7.48 -27.96 9.39
C GLY A 269 8.04 -29.37 9.49
N LYS A 270 8.50 -29.77 10.69
CA LYS A 270 8.99 -31.13 10.93
C LYS A 270 7.88 -32.16 10.66
N HIS A 271 7.92 -32.82 9.51
CA HIS A 271 7.04 -33.95 9.22
C HIS A 271 7.79 -35.26 9.50
N VAL A 272 7.28 -36.07 10.42
CA VAL A 272 7.74 -37.46 10.59
C VAL A 272 7.04 -38.32 9.54
N GLN A 273 7.79 -38.77 8.55
CA GLN A 273 7.31 -39.72 7.55
C GLN A 273 7.80 -41.11 7.92
N TRP A 274 6.87 -41.96 8.35
CA TRP A 274 7.15 -43.35 8.71
C TRP A 274 7.54 -44.16 7.46
N LEU A 275 8.73 -44.77 7.49
CA LEU A 275 9.20 -45.66 6.43
C LEU A 275 8.53 -47.03 6.58
N ARG A 276 7.99 -47.54 5.47
CA ARG A 276 7.34 -48.86 5.42
C ARG A 276 8.35 -49.89 4.92
N GLY A 277 8.51 -50.99 5.65
CA GLY A 277 9.38 -52.11 5.28
C GLY A 277 8.84 -52.88 4.06
N LYS A 278 9.64 -53.81 3.54
CA LYS A 278 9.23 -54.68 2.41
C LYS A 278 8.05 -55.61 2.75
N ASP A 279 7.80 -55.80 4.02
CA ASP A 279 6.69 -56.50 4.66
C ASP A 279 5.40 -55.67 4.72
N GLY A 280 5.48 -54.35 4.50
CA GLY A 280 4.33 -53.45 4.62
C GLY A 280 4.09 -52.91 6.04
N GLU A 281 5.00 -53.20 6.99
CA GLU A 281 4.92 -52.70 8.36
C GLU A 281 5.78 -51.45 8.58
N VAL A 282 5.44 -50.68 9.61
CA VAL A 282 6.20 -49.48 9.99
C VAL A 282 7.38 -49.91 10.86
N TRP A 283 8.58 -49.60 10.41
CA TRP A 283 9.80 -49.87 11.18
C TRP A 283 10.15 -48.66 12.05
N VAL A 284 10.30 -48.89 13.35
CA VAL A 284 10.82 -47.91 14.31
C VAL A 284 12.28 -48.27 14.58
N TRP A 285 13.20 -47.33 14.30
CA TRP A 285 14.61 -47.51 14.61
C TRP A 285 14.89 -46.98 16.00
N VAL A 286 15.24 -47.87 16.92
CA VAL A 286 15.62 -47.51 18.29
C VAL A 286 17.10 -47.15 18.27
N MET A 287 17.41 -45.88 18.57
CA MET A 287 18.77 -45.36 18.62
C MET A 287 19.63 -46.15 19.62
N GLY A 288 20.75 -46.73 19.17
CA GLY A 288 21.77 -47.35 20.04
C GLY A 288 21.89 -48.88 19.93
N GLU A 289 21.08 -49.56 19.11
CA GLU A 289 21.12 -51.02 18.96
C GLU A 289 22.03 -51.52 17.82
N ALA A 290 22.48 -50.64 16.89
CA ALA A 290 23.34 -51.05 15.78
C ALA A 290 24.84 -50.93 16.13
N PRO A 291 25.70 -51.83 15.62
CA PRO A 291 27.14 -51.77 15.88
C PRO A 291 27.75 -50.51 15.23
N GLY A 292 28.12 -49.54 16.07
CA GLY A 292 28.69 -48.25 15.68
C GLY A 292 27.88 -47.03 16.13
N ASP A 293 26.67 -47.22 16.66
CA ASP A 293 25.86 -46.12 17.19
C ASP A 293 26.36 -45.63 18.55
N LYS A 294 26.13 -44.35 18.82
CA LYS A 294 26.28 -43.82 20.18
C LYS A 294 25.14 -44.38 21.06
N PRO A 295 25.43 -44.82 22.29
CA PRO A 295 24.39 -45.23 23.23
C PRO A 295 23.44 -44.06 23.53
N TYR A 296 22.18 -44.40 23.82
CA TYR A 296 21.12 -43.43 24.11
C TYR A 296 21.52 -42.42 25.20
N GLU A 297 22.18 -42.90 26.27
CA GLU A 297 22.66 -42.07 27.37
C GLU A 297 23.59 -40.95 26.87
N GLN A 298 24.58 -41.29 26.04
CA GLN A 298 25.53 -40.32 25.48
C GLN A 298 24.83 -39.28 24.59
N ILE A 299 23.83 -39.71 23.80
CA ILE A 299 23.04 -38.78 22.97
C ILE A 299 22.17 -37.87 23.85
N SER A 300 21.59 -38.41 24.91
CA SER A 300 20.76 -37.63 25.84
C SER A 300 21.57 -36.54 26.55
N GLU A 301 22.79 -36.87 27.00
CA GLU A 301 23.72 -35.92 27.60
C GLU A 301 24.16 -34.83 26.62
N GLU A 302 24.50 -35.22 25.37
CA GLU A 302 24.85 -34.26 24.31
C GLU A 302 23.71 -33.29 24.02
N LEU A 303 22.47 -33.79 23.95
CA LEU A 303 21.27 -32.97 23.72
C LEU A 303 20.96 -32.01 24.89
N ILE A 304 21.20 -32.44 26.13
CA ILE A 304 21.01 -31.61 27.33
C ILE A 304 22.09 -30.52 27.39
N ALA A 305 23.34 -30.87 27.09
CA ALA A 305 24.43 -29.91 26.97
C ALA A 305 24.14 -28.87 25.87
N GLU A 306 23.62 -29.31 24.72
CA GLU A 306 23.26 -28.40 23.63
C GLU A 306 22.08 -27.49 24.00
N ARG A 307 21.03 -28.03 24.65
CA ARG A 307 19.89 -27.24 25.13
C ARG A 307 20.32 -26.19 26.15
N ALA A 308 21.20 -26.54 27.09
CA ALA A 308 21.74 -25.63 28.08
C ALA A 308 22.54 -24.48 27.44
N ARG A 309 23.37 -24.77 26.42
CA ARG A 309 24.12 -23.76 25.67
C ARG A 309 23.19 -22.82 24.89
N GLN A 310 22.21 -23.38 24.16
CA GLN A 310 21.26 -22.56 23.40
C GLN A 310 20.44 -21.63 24.30
N GLN A 311 20.04 -22.10 25.47
CA GLN A 311 19.31 -21.28 26.44
C GLN A 311 20.21 -20.19 27.05
N ALA A 312 21.44 -20.53 27.42
CA ALA A 312 22.42 -19.55 27.92
C ALA A 312 22.74 -18.46 26.87
N GLN A 313 22.85 -18.84 25.59
CA GLN A 313 23.05 -17.90 24.49
C GLN A 313 21.90 -16.92 24.33
N LYS A 314 20.64 -17.38 24.40
CA LYS A 314 19.47 -16.50 24.34
C LYS A 314 19.43 -15.50 25.49
N GLU A 315 19.70 -15.97 26.71
CA GLU A 315 19.77 -15.09 27.90
C GLU A 315 20.92 -14.08 27.78
N ALA A 316 22.08 -14.51 27.28
CA ALA A 316 23.23 -13.63 27.01
C ALA A 316 22.92 -12.57 25.94
N GLU A 317 22.21 -12.93 24.86
CA GLU A 317 21.78 -11.99 23.82
C GLU A 317 20.79 -10.93 24.34
N GLU A 318 19.90 -11.30 25.26
CA GLU A 318 19.00 -10.35 25.93
C GLU A 318 19.76 -9.36 26.82
N ILE A 319 20.69 -9.87 27.62
CA ILE A 319 21.57 -9.03 28.46
C ILE A 319 22.44 -8.11 27.59
N TRP A 320 22.98 -8.62 26.48
CA TRP A 320 23.75 -7.83 25.53
C TRP A 320 22.93 -6.68 24.95
N ARG A 321 21.69 -6.94 24.52
CA ARG A 321 20.78 -5.90 24.02
C ARG A 321 20.50 -4.82 25.06
N GLN A 322 20.32 -5.20 26.33
CA GLN A 322 20.10 -4.25 27.42
C GLN A 322 21.34 -3.40 27.70
N LYS A 323 22.53 -4.02 27.80
CA LYS A 323 23.79 -3.29 28.02
C LYS A 323 24.14 -2.36 26.85
N GLU A 324 23.91 -2.79 25.61
CA GLU A 324 24.19 -1.96 24.43
C GLU A 324 23.30 -0.72 24.39
N ALA A 325 22.02 -0.85 24.77
CA ALA A 325 21.12 0.29 24.90
C ALA A 325 21.53 1.26 26.01
N GLU A 326 22.02 0.73 27.15
CA GLU A 326 22.53 1.53 28.26
C GLU A 326 23.80 2.30 27.88
N ILE A 327 24.77 1.62 27.26
CA ILE A 327 26.01 2.23 26.74
C ILE A 327 25.68 3.33 25.74
N THR A 328 24.85 3.02 24.73
CA THR A 328 24.44 3.99 23.70
C THR A 328 23.77 5.22 24.31
N LYS A 329 22.93 5.04 25.32
CA LYS A 329 22.26 6.14 26.03
C LYS A 329 23.28 6.99 26.80
N LYS A 330 24.18 6.35 27.56
CA LYS A 330 25.23 7.02 28.34
C LYS A 330 26.14 7.90 27.47
N PHE A 331 26.59 7.40 26.32
CA PHE A 331 27.44 8.17 25.41
C PHE A 331 26.66 9.28 24.66
N ARG A 332 25.39 9.05 24.34
CA ARG A 332 24.52 10.10 23.78
C ARG A 332 24.34 11.26 24.75
N ASP A 333 24.08 10.98 26.02
CA ASP A 333 23.88 12.00 27.05
C ASP A 333 25.18 12.76 27.34
N ALA A 334 26.33 12.06 27.40
CA ALA A 334 27.64 12.68 27.52
C ALA A 334 27.97 13.62 26.34
N MET A 335 27.67 13.19 25.12
CA MET A 335 27.83 14.01 23.90
C MET A 335 26.93 15.25 23.91
N ALA A 336 25.69 15.12 24.38
CA ALA A 336 24.76 16.25 24.48
C ALA A 336 25.22 17.27 25.52
N GLN A 337 25.71 16.80 26.67
CA GLN A 337 26.25 17.64 27.74
C GLN A 337 27.48 18.43 27.26
N GLU A 338 28.39 17.77 26.54
CA GLU A 338 29.60 18.39 26.02
C GLU A 338 29.30 19.41 24.91
N LYS A 339 28.36 19.11 24.01
CA LYS A 339 27.87 20.09 23.02
C LYS A 339 27.23 21.31 23.69
N ALA A 340 26.47 21.13 24.75
CA ALA A 340 25.89 22.24 25.50
C ALA A 340 26.97 23.13 26.14
N ARG A 341 28.06 22.53 26.66
CA ARG A 341 29.23 23.24 27.19
C ARG A 341 29.93 24.07 26.10
N ILE A 342 30.22 23.45 24.95
CA ILE A 342 30.86 24.12 23.81
C ILE A 342 30.00 25.27 23.28
N VAL A 343 28.69 25.08 23.14
CA VAL A 343 27.77 26.13 22.67
C VAL A 343 27.69 27.30 23.66
N ALA A 344 27.78 27.03 24.97
CA ALA A 344 27.84 28.07 26.01
C ALA A 344 29.14 28.89 25.95
N GLU A 345 30.29 28.26 25.64
CA GLU A 345 31.58 28.95 25.43
C GLU A 345 31.63 29.74 24.12
N LYS A 346 30.93 29.27 23.08
CA LYS A 346 30.88 29.87 21.73
C LYS A 346 30.33 31.29 21.68
N TRP A 347 29.64 31.75 22.72
CA TRP A 347 29.12 33.12 22.84
C TRP A 347 30.22 34.20 23.02
N LYS A 348 31.48 33.81 23.21
CA LYS A 348 32.57 34.74 23.54
C LYS A 348 33.58 35.05 22.43
N ILE A 349 33.51 34.47 21.22
CA ILE A 349 34.74 34.37 20.40
C ILE A 349 34.64 34.61 18.87
N GLU A 350 35.70 35.24 18.32
CA GLU A 350 36.01 35.62 16.92
C GLU A 350 36.24 34.43 15.95
N ILE A 351 36.47 34.72 14.65
CA ILE A 351 36.48 33.74 13.53
C ILE A 351 37.62 32.71 13.62
N GLU A 352 38.81 33.07 14.13
CA GLU A 352 39.96 32.16 14.23
C GLU A 352 39.73 31.05 15.27
N ASP A 353 39.06 31.36 16.38
CA ASP A 353 38.75 30.40 17.43
C ASP A 353 37.66 29.38 17.03
N ARG A 354 36.83 29.67 16.01
CA ARG A 354 35.89 28.65 15.49
C ARG A 354 36.60 27.46 14.85
N LYS A 355 37.77 27.67 14.23
CA LYS A 355 38.57 26.57 13.66
C LYS A 355 39.19 25.73 14.76
N ALA A 356 39.70 26.37 15.82
CA ALA A 356 40.24 25.70 17.00
C ALA A 356 39.16 24.90 17.74
N ALA A 357 37.98 25.50 17.96
CA ALA A 357 36.83 24.84 18.61
C ALA A 357 36.32 23.62 17.83
N LYS A 358 36.35 23.67 16.49
CA LYS A 358 35.98 22.51 15.65
C LYS A 358 36.98 21.37 15.79
N LEU A 359 38.28 21.69 15.80
CA LEU A 359 39.33 20.69 16.01
C LEU A 359 39.25 20.06 17.41
N GLU A 360 38.87 20.84 18.42
CA GLU A 360 38.66 20.36 19.79
C GLU A 360 37.42 19.48 19.91
N GLU A 361 36.31 19.84 19.24
CA GLU A 361 35.12 18.99 19.15
C GLU A 361 35.43 17.64 18.48
N GLU A 362 36.23 17.62 17.41
CA GLU A 362 36.65 16.39 16.73
C GLU A 362 37.52 15.50 17.63
N LYS A 363 38.45 16.09 18.40
CA LYS A 363 39.26 15.35 19.39
C LYS A 363 38.42 14.73 20.50
N ILE A 364 37.48 15.51 21.06
CA ILE A 364 36.56 15.04 22.11
C ILE A 364 35.69 13.89 21.59
N GLN A 365 35.19 14.00 20.35
CA GLN A 365 34.43 12.91 19.73
C GLN A 365 35.26 11.64 19.53
N GLU A 366 36.54 11.77 19.14
CA GLU A 366 37.42 10.62 18.98
C GLU A 366 37.73 9.94 20.32
N GLU A 367 37.96 10.71 21.39
CA GLU A 367 38.18 10.17 22.73
C GLU A 367 36.95 9.47 23.30
N LEU A 368 35.75 10.05 23.12
CA LEU A 368 34.50 9.42 23.56
C LEU A 368 34.23 8.12 22.82
N LYS A 369 34.52 8.06 21.51
CA LYS A 369 34.44 6.81 20.73
C LYS A 369 35.40 5.74 21.23
N LYS A 370 36.63 6.11 21.61
CA LYS A 370 37.59 5.14 22.19
C LYS A 370 37.08 4.58 23.52
N ARG A 371 36.52 5.42 24.38
CA ARG A 371 35.92 4.96 25.65
C ARG A 371 34.67 4.09 25.45
N GLU A 372 33.86 4.40 24.45
CA GLU A 372 32.69 3.58 24.09
C GLU A 372 33.11 2.18 23.67
N GLU A 373 34.11 2.08 22.81
CA GLU A 373 34.65 0.80 22.35
C GLU A 373 35.27 0.00 23.51
N GLU A 374 36.02 0.65 24.41
CA GLU A 374 36.57 0.00 25.60
C GLU A 374 35.48 -0.50 26.57
N GLU A 375 34.38 0.24 26.75
CA GLU A 375 33.26 -0.22 27.58
C GLU A 375 32.50 -1.37 26.92
N ARG A 376 32.32 -1.35 25.60
CA ARG A 376 31.72 -2.47 24.86
C ARG A 376 32.57 -3.73 24.97
N GLN A 377 33.89 -3.64 24.76
CA GLN A 377 34.80 -4.78 24.87
C GLN A 377 34.78 -5.39 26.28
N LYS A 378 34.82 -4.55 27.33
CA LYS A 378 34.68 -5.03 28.72
C LYS A 378 33.30 -5.67 28.98
N GLY A 379 32.24 -5.10 28.39
CA GLY A 379 30.88 -5.63 28.48
C GLY A 379 30.76 -7.01 27.82
N GLU A 380 31.35 -7.19 26.64
CA GLU A 380 31.38 -8.46 25.90
C GLU A 380 32.14 -9.56 26.66
N GLU A 381 33.30 -9.25 27.24
CA GLU A 381 34.06 -10.21 28.06
C GLU A 381 33.26 -10.68 29.28
N GLN A 382 32.57 -9.76 29.96
CA GLN A 382 31.71 -10.09 31.10
C GLN A 382 30.53 -10.98 30.69
N ILE A 383 29.87 -10.64 29.57
CA ILE A 383 28.73 -11.43 29.07
C ILE A 383 29.20 -12.82 28.69
N LYS A 384 30.36 -12.95 28.04
CA LYS A 384 30.93 -14.25 27.64
C LYS A 384 31.25 -15.13 28.85
N GLN A 385 31.84 -14.57 29.91
CA GLN A 385 32.06 -15.29 31.16
C GLN A 385 30.74 -15.71 31.83
N GLN A 386 29.75 -14.82 31.83
CA GLN A 386 28.43 -15.08 32.39
C GLN A 386 27.67 -16.15 31.60
N GLU A 387 27.76 -16.14 30.27
CA GLU A 387 27.20 -17.16 29.37
C GLU A 387 27.77 -18.54 29.70
N GLU A 388 29.09 -18.65 29.88
CA GLU A 388 29.74 -19.93 30.20
C GLU A 388 29.32 -20.47 31.57
N ILE A 389 29.25 -19.60 32.59
CA ILE A 389 28.77 -19.97 33.92
C ILE A 389 27.30 -20.41 33.84
N ARG A 390 26.48 -19.64 33.13
CA ARG A 390 25.04 -19.91 32.99
C ARG A 390 24.77 -21.20 32.25
N ALA A 391 25.53 -21.49 31.19
CA ALA A 391 25.45 -22.75 30.47
C ALA A 391 25.78 -23.94 31.38
N LYS A 392 26.78 -23.82 32.27
CA LYS A 392 27.11 -24.86 33.25
C LYS A 392 26.00 -25.04 34.29
N GLU A 393 25.43 -23.96 34.81
CA GLU A 393 24.31 -24.03 35.76
C GLU A 393 23.07 -24.71 35.16
N LEU A 394 22.69 -24.31 33.94
CA LEU A 394 21.56 -24.90 33.22
C LEU A 394 21.79 -26.36 32.88
N TYR A 395 23.03 -26.74 32.55
CA TYR A 395 23.39 -28.14 32.35
C TYR A 395 23.19 -28.97 33.62
N LEU A 396 23.73 -28.51 34.76
CA LEU A 396 23.56 -29.21 36.04
C LEU A 396 22.09 -29.31 36.47
N SER A 397 21.28 -28.27 36.23
CA SER A 397 19.85 -28.30 36.60
C SER A 397 19.06 -29.27 35.74
N LEU A 398 19.33 -29.32 34.43
CA LEU A 398 18.68 -30.27 33.52
C LEU A 398 19.08 -31.71 33.81
N MET A 399 20.35 -31.98 34.11
CA MET A 399 20.82 -33.30 34.53
C MET A 399 20.13 -33.79 35.81
N LYS A 400 19.99 -32.92 36.82
CA LYS A 400 19.24 -33.24 38.06
C LYS A 400 17.77 -33.54 37.78
N ALA A 401 17.14 -32.77 36.89
CA ALA A 401 15.75 -32.98 36.52
C ALA A 401 15.53 -34.34 35.81
N GLN A 402 16.46 -34.74 34.95
CA GLN A 402 16.43 -36.06 34.30
C GLN A 402 16.58 -37.21 35.30
N GLN A 403 17.54 -37.11 36.23
CA GLN A 403 17.73 -38.13 37.27
C GLN A 403 16.49 -38.27 38.17
N HIS A 404 15.81 -37.16 38.49
CA HIS A 404 14.56 -37.20 39.24
C HIS A 404 13.40 -37.83 38.44
N SER A 405 13.35 -37.62 37.12
CA SER A 405 12.35 -38.25 36.25
C SER A 405 12.59 -39.76 36.16
N GLN A 406 13.83 -40.20 35.94
CA GLN A 406 14.15 -41.63 35.87
C GLN A 406 13.84 -42.35 37.19
N HIS A 407 14.16 -41.75 38.33
CA HIS A 407 13.84 -42.35 39.62
C HIS A 407 12.33 -42.40 39.89
N SER A 408 11.57 -41.40 39.44
CA SER A 408 10.10 -41.37 39.54
C SER A 408 9.41 -42.39 38.63
N ASP A 409 9.95 -42.61 37.42
CA ASP A 409 9.43 -43.60 36.47
C ASP A 409 9.75 -45.02 36.96
N ASP A 410 10.96 -45.25 37.50
CA ASP A 410 11.34 -46.53 38.11
C ASP A 410 10.44 -46.86 39.32
N ASP A 411 10.18 -45.88 40.21
CA ASP A 411 9.29 -46.08 41.38
C ASP A 411 7.84 -46.39 40.96
N GLN A 412 7.34 -45.80 39.86
CA GLN A 412 6.02 -46.10 39.29
C GLN A 412 5.97 -47.50 38.65
N GLU A 413 7.04 -47.92 37.96
CA GLU A 413 7.13 -49.24 37.32
C GLU A 413 7.25 -50.36 38.38
N TRP A 414 7.88 -50.09 39.53
CA TRP A 414 7.88 -51.00 40.70
C TRP A 414 6.51 -51.14 41.36
N GLU A 415 5.71 -50.07 41.44
CA GLU A 415 4.34 -50.12 42.01
C GLU A 415 3.36 -50.89 41.11
N GLU A 416 3.44 -50.76 39.79
CA GLU A 416 2.57 -51.50 38.85
C GLU A 416 2.89 -53.00 38.73
N GLN A 417 4.08 -53.45 39.12
CA GLN A 417 4.45 -54.88 39.15
C GLN A 417 4.06 -55.60 40.46
N CYS A 418 3.58 -54.86 41.48
CA CYS A 418 3.22 -55.39 42.80
C CYS A 418 1.69 -55.49 43.06
N GLU A 419 0.85 -55.12 42.10
CA GLU A 419 -0.60 -55.45 42.03
C GLU A 419 -0.87 -56.60 41.04
#